data_AF-A0A7S2Z9P3-F1
#
_entry.id   AF-A0A7S2Z9P3-F1
#
_cell.length_a   1.000
_cell.length_b   1.000
_cell.length_c   1.000
_cell.angle_alpha   90.00
_cell.angle_beta   90.00
_cell.angle_gamma   90.00
#
_symmetry.space_group_name_H-M   'P 1'
#
loop_
_entity.id
_entity.type
_entity.pdbx_description
1 polymer ?
#
loop_
_entity_poly.entity_id
_entity_poly.type
_entity_poly.pdbx_seq_one_letter_code
_entity_poly.pdbx_strand_id
1 'polypeptide(L)'
;VLTKVVDSFTPGILIFVRSYFEFVRLRNRLDDQNVDFVALSEYTERSKADRYRSLFANGTKRILLYTERAHFYYRYRIKGIRDIVFYSLPDHAHFYSELLNMFDTSAIQQPTATVLFSKYDSMQLSRVVGVHQAKQMMASETDTFLMA
;
A
#
# COMPACT_ATOMS: atom_id res chain seq x y z
N VAL A 1 -7.78 -8.02 -7.47
CA VAL A 1 -7.01 -7.72 -6.23
C VAL A 1 -7.84 -6.90 -5.24
N LEU A 2 -8.26 -5.67 -5.58
CA LEU A 2 -9.03 -4.82 -4.65
C LEU A 2 -10.30 -5.46 -4.08
N THR A 3 -11.10 -6.19 -4.88
CA THR A 3 -12.29 -6.88 -4.36
C THR A 3 -11.90 -7.91 -3.28
N LYS A 4 -10.85 -8.71 -3.51
CA LYS A 4 -10.34 -9.67 -2.51
C LYS A 4 -9.85 -8.99 -1.23
N VAL A 5 -9.26 -7.79 -1.36
CA VAL A 5 -8.81 -6.97 -0.22
C VAL A 5 -10.01 -6.46 0.59
N VAL A 6 -11.06 -6.01 -0.09
CA VAL A 6 -12.31 -5.55 0.54
C VAL A 6 -13.05 -6.70 1.23
N ASP A 7 -13.08 -7.87 0.59
CA ASP A 7 -13.73 -9.08 1.10
C ASP A 7 -12.94 -9.74 2.25
N SER A 8 -11.65 -9.41 2.38
CA SER A 8 -10.82 -9.91 3.48
C SER A 8 -11.25 -9.28 4.80
N PHE A 9 -11.44 -10.13 5.81
CA PHE A 9 -11.80 -9.69 7.16
C PHE A 9 -10.58 -9.38 8.05
N THR A 10 -9.37 -9.66 7.56
CA THR A 10 -8.14 -9.50 8.35
C THR A 10 -7.74 -8.02 8.45
N PRO A 11 -7.52 -7.49 9.67
CA PRO A 11 -7.01 -6.14 9.85
C PRO A 11 -5.51 -6.05 9.52
N GLY A 12 -5.03 -4.84 9.21
CA GLY A 12 -3.62 -4.55 9.01
C GLY A 12 -3.23 -4.42 7.54
N ILE A 13 -4.17 -4.09 6.64
CA ILE A 13 -3.89 -3.91 5.22
C ILE A 13 -3.58 -2.43 4.94
N LEU A 14 -2.38 -2.15 4.43
CA LEU A 14 -2.03 -0.82 3.92
C LEU A 14 -2.20 -0.80 2.41
N ILE A 15 -3.05 0.12 1.91
CA ILE A 15 -3.19 0.38 0.48
C ILE A 15 -2.40 1.64 0.15
N PHE A 16 -1.32 1.48 -0.61
CA PHE A 16 -0.49 2.59 -1.07
C PHE A 16 -0.96 3.09 -2.43
N VAL A 17 -1.05 4.42 -2.57
CA VAL A 17 -1.30 5.12 -3.83
C VAL A 17 -0.29 6.22 -4.05
N ARG A 18 0.12 6.39 -5.30
CA ARG A 18 1.06 7.43 -5.71
C ARG A 18 0.35 8.77 -5.86
N SER A 19 -0.77 8.80 -6.58
CA SER A 19 -1.45 10.05 -6.91
C SER A 19 -2.64 10.34 -5.99
N TYR A 20 -2.87 11.63 -5.74
CA TYR A 20 -4.06 12.09 -5.00
C TYR A 20 -5.37 11.77 -5.73
N PHE A 21 -5.32 11.70 -7.06
CA PHE A 21 -6.50 11.35 -7.85
C PHE A 21 -6.95 9.90 -7.62
N GLU A 22 -6.01 8.95 -7.60
CA GLU A 22 -6.27 7.55 -7.25
C GLU A 22 -6.78 7.45 -5.80
N PHE A 23 -6.19 8.23 -4.89
CA PHE A 23 -6.64 8.31 -3.50
C PHE A 23 -8.12 8.67 -3.39
N VAL A 24 -8.57 9.75 -4.05
CA VAL A 24 -9.97 10.17 -3.98
C VAL A 24 -10.90 9.10 -4.56
N ARG A 25 -10.52 8.50 -5.70
CA ARG A 25 -11.31 7.43 -6.34
C ARG A 25 -11.45 6.20 -5.45
N LEU A 26 -10.35 5.74 -4.86
CA LEU A 26 -10.37 4.58 -3.96
C LEU A 26 -11.11 4.87 -2.67
N ARG A 27 -10.89 6.03 -2.06
CA ARG A 27 -11.61 6.45 -0.85
C ARG A 27 -13.12 6.40 -1.08
N ASN A 28 -13.61 7.06 -2.14
CA ASN A 28 -15.04 7.08 -2.44
C ASN A 28 -15.58 5.66 -2.68
N ARG A 29 -14.85 4.81 -3.40
CA ARG A 29 -15.25 3.42 -3.62
C ARG A 29 -15.31 2.60 -2.33
N LEU A 30 -14.35 2.80 -1.42
CA LEU A 30 -14.33 2.12 -0.12
C LEU A 30 -15.48 2.61 0.79
N ASP A 31 -15.79 3.91 0.73
CA ASP A 31 -16.93 4.52 1.41
C ASP A 31 -18.26 3.93 0.88
N ASP A 32 -18.44 3.89 -0.45
CA ASP A 32 -19.64 3.33 -1.11
C ASP A 32 -19.87 1.84 -0.74
N GLN A 33 -18.80 1.11 -0.47
CA GLN A 33 -18.82 -0.29 -0.07
C GLN A 33 -18.89 -0.49 1.45
N ASN A 34 -19.02 0.58 2.24
CA ASN A 34 -19.04 0.55 3.72
C ASN A 34 -17.84 -0.19 4.33
N VAL A 35 -16.66 -0.03 3.76
CA VAL A 35 -15.45 -0.72 4.23
C VAL A 35 -14.91 -0.04 5.49
N ASP A 36 -14.40 -0.84 6.43
CA ASP A 36 -13.70 -0.32 7.60
C ASP A 36 -12.27 0.14 7.29
N PHE A 37 -12.12 1.41 6.91
CA PHE A 37 -10.82 2.00 6.62
C PHE A 37 -10.61 3.39 7.24
N VAL A 38 -9.35 3.81 7.25
CA VAL A 38 -8.93 5.19 7.49
C VAL A 38 -8.12 5.66 6.29
N ALA A 39 -8.25 6.95 5.96
CA ALA A 39 -7.59 7.56 4.81
C ALA A 39 -6.60 8.61 5.29
N LEU A 40 -5.33 8.43 4.95
CA LEU A 40 -4.25 9.30 5.36
C LEU A 40 -3.54 9.85 4.11
N SER A 41 -3.71 11.14 3.90
CA SER A 41 -3.13 11.92 2.80
C SER A 41 -2.30 13.09 3.33
N GLU A 42 -1.61 13.78 2.43
CA GLU A 42 -0.83 14.97 2.73
C GLU A 42 -1.66 16.10 3.36
N TYR A 43 -2.97 16.11 3.08
CA TYR A 43 -3.95 17.08 3.57
C TYR A 43 -4.62 16.67 4.89
N THR A 44 -4.26 15.51 5.45
CA THR A 44 -4.82 15.05 6.72
C THR A 44 -4.19 15.83 7.86
N GLU A 45 -5.02 16.48 8.68
CA GLU A 45 -4.56 17.19 9.88
C GLU A 45 -3.77 16.27 10.80
N ARG A 46 -2.74 16.80 11.46
CA ARG A 46 -1.80 16.00 12.28
C ARG A 46 -2.50 15.23 13.40
N SER A 47 -3.40 15.85 14.14
CA SER A 47 -4.18 15.21 15.22
C SER A 47 -5.01 14.04 14.70
N LYS A 48 -5.61 14.21 13.51
CA LYS A 48 -6.39 13.19 12.82
C LYS A 48 -5.51 12.06 12.28
N ALA A 49 -4.35 12.39 11.72
CA ALA A 49 -3.36 11.41 11.28
C ALA A 49 -2.86 10.55 12.45
N ASP A 50 -2.59 11.15 13.61
CA ASP A 50 -2.18 10.43 14.83
C ASP A 50 -3.29 9.47 15.27
N ARG A 51 -4.55 9.93 15.31
CA ARG A 51 -5.71 9.09 15.62
C ARG A 51 -5.86 7.92 14.62
N TYR A 52 -5.74 8.18 13.32
CA TYR A 52 -5.89 7.17 12.27
C TYR A 52 -4.81 6.10 12.35
N ARG A 53 -3.56 6.48 12.62
CA ARG A 53 -2.47 5.52 12.83
C ARG A 53 -2.72 4.65 14.06
N SER A 54 -3.24 5.22 15.15
CA SER A 54 -3.60 4.45 16.34
C SER A 54 -4.75 3.47 16.09
N LEU A 55 -5.81 3.90 15.38
CA LEU A 55 -6.95 3.05 15.00
C LEU A 55 -6.57 1.93 14.03
N PHE A 56 -5.57 2.15 13.19
CA PHE A 56 -5.04 1.11 12.33
C PHE A 56 -4.16 0.13 13.10
N ALA A 57 -3.23 0.65 13.90
CA ALA A 57 -2.27 -0.17 14.66
C ALA A 57 -2.94 -1.10 15.68
N ASN A 58 -4.08 -0.71 16.25
CA ASN A 58 -4.86 -1.56 17.16
C ASN A 58 -5.90 -2.46 16.44
N GLY A 59 -5.97 -2.40 15.10
CA GLY A 59 -6.90 -3.18 14.30
C GLY A 59 -8.36 -2.71 14.31
N THR A 60 -8.68 -1.57 14.94
CA THR A 60 -10.05 -1.00 14.93
C THR A 60 -10.49 -0.63 13.52
N LYS A 61 -9.54 -0.14 12.70
CA LYS A 61 -9.74 0.10 11.28
C LYS A 61 -8.85 -0.84 10.51
N ARG A 62 -9.47 -1.70 9.70
CA ARG A 62 -8.80 -2.83 9.06
C ARG A 62 -7.82 -2.37 7.98
N ILE A 63 -8.20 -1.31 7.26
CA ILE A 63 -7.46 -0.79 6.12
C ILE A 63 -6.95 0.64 6.38
N LEU A 64 -5.72 0.92 5.96
CA LEU A 64 -5.16 2.27 5.87
C LEU A 64 -4.89 2.60 4.40
N LEU A 65 -5.64 3.54 3.83
CA LEU A 65 -5.36 4.11 2.52
C LEU A 65 -4.34 5.24 2.67
N TYR A 66 -3.19 5.12 2.01
CA TYR A 66 -2.03 5.96 2.25
C TYR A 66 -1.42 6.50 0.96
N THR A 67 -1.23 7.83 0.90
CA THR A 67 -0.63 8.49 -0.27
C THR A 67 0.89 8.57 -0.18
N GLU A 68 1.57 8.53 -1.32
CA GLU A 68 3.01 8.80 -1.42
C GLU A 68 3.39 10.17 -0.85
N ARG A 69 2.61 11.21 -1.15
CA ARG A 69 2.90 12.57 -0.66
C ARG A 69 2.88 12.68 0.86
N ALA A 70 1.95 12.00 1.53
CA ALA A 70 1.97 11.91 2.99
C ALA A 70 3.26 11.24 3.51
N HIS A 71 3.71 10.18 2.83
CA HIS A 71 4.96 9.51 3.18
C HIS A 71 6.18 10.41 2.97
N PHE A 72 6.23 11.10 1.84
CA PHE A 72 7.29 12.04 1.50
C PHE A 72 7.42 13.17 2.55
N TYR A 73 6.30 13.83 2.91
CA TYR A 73 6.35 14.99 3.81
C TYR A 73 6.56 14.61 5.28
N TYR A 74 5.92 13.53 5.75
CA TYR A 74 5.80 13.27 7.17
C TYR A 74 6.54 12.02 7.66
N ARG A 75 6.96 11.12 6.75
CA ARG A 75 7.61 9.84 7.08
C ARG A 75 6.94 9.11 8.25
N TYR A 76 5.61 9.04 8.22
CA TYR A 76 4.87 8.43 9.32
C TYR A 76 5.32 6.99 9.54
N ARG A 77 5.73 6.69 10.78
CA ARG A 77 5.89 5.30 11.22
C ARG A 77 4.50 4.71 11.45
N ILE A 78 4.10 3.81 10.54
CA ILE A 78 2.83 3.08 10.61
C ILE A 78 3.12 1.71 11.23
N LYS A 79 2.34 1.33 12.24
CA LYS A 79 2.45 0.04 12.94
C LYS A 79 1.23 -0.81 12.59
N GLY A 80 1.35 -2.14 12.76
CA GLY A 80 0.26 -3.08 12.54
C GLY A 80 0.03 -3.44 11.07
N ILE A 81 1.00 -3.16 10.19
CA ILE A 81 0.93 -3.57 8.79
C ILE A 81 1.22 -5.07 8.71
N ARG A 82 0.27 -5.83 8.17
CA ARG A 82 0.41 -7.26 7.86
C ARG A 82 0.56 -7.49 6.38
N ASP A 83 -0.20 -6.75 5.58
CA ASP A 83 -0.19 -6.83 4.12
C ASP A 83 -0.11 -5.44 3.52
N ILE A 84 0.65 -5.30 2.43
CA ILE A 84 0.73 -4.07 1.66
C ILE A 84 0.23 -4.33 0.25
N VAL A 85 -0.66 -3.45 -0.21
CA VAL A 85 -1.15 -3.43 -1.59
C VAL A 85 -0.73 -2.11 -2.22
N PHE A 86 0.25 -2.18 -3.12
CA PHE A 86 0.62 -1.06 -3.97
C PHE A 86 -0.38 -0.99 -5.12
N TYR A 87 -1.38 -0.12 -5.00
CA TYR A 87 -2.32 0.15 -6.10
C TYR A 87 -1.61 0.76 -7.31
N SER A 88 -0.55 1.51 -7.02
CA SER A 88 0.41 2.05 -7.98
C SER A 88 1.80 1.97 -7.37
N LEU A 89 2.83 1.75 -8.19
CA LEU A 89 4.22 1.80 -7.75
C LEU A 89 4.61 3.21 -7.27
N PRO A 90 5.50 3.33 -6.28
CA PRO A 90 6.00 4.64 -5.84
C PRO A 90 6.86 5.29 -6.93
N ASP A 91 6.77 6.62 -7.05
CA ASP A 91 7.69 7.36 -7.93
C ASP A 91 9.12 7.32 -7.40
N HIS A 92 9.27 7.36 -6.08
CA HIS A 92 10.55 7.21 -5.38
C HIS A 92 10.77 5.74 -5.00
N ALA A 93 11.67 5.05 -5.71
CA ALA A 93 11.86 3.60 -5.54
C ALA A 93 12.20 3.17 -4.11
N HIS A 94 12.95 3.97 -3.35
CA HIS A 94 13.31 3.66 -1.97
C HIS A 94 12.10 3.57 -1.01
N PHE A 95 10.99 4.24 -1.34
CA PHE A 95 9.75 4.14 -0.56
C PHE A 95 9.14 2.75 -0.60
N TYR A 96 9.39 1.98 -1.65
CA TYR A 96 8.97 0.57 -1.70
C TYR A 96 9.58 -0.20 -0.53
N SER A 97 10.92 -0.19 -0.44
CA SER A 97 11.64 -0.86 0.67
C SER A 97 11.31 -0.26 2.04
N GLU A 98 11.15 1.06 2.16
CA GLU A 98 10.81 1.69 3.44
C GLU A 98 9.45 1.20 3.96
N LEU A 99 8.45 1.08 3.08
CA LEU A 99 7.12 0.58 3.45
C LEU A 99 7.16 -0.91 3.79
N LEU A 100 7.88 -1.74 3.04
CA LEU A 100 8.06 -3.16 3.38
C LEU A 100 8.72 -3.34 4.75
N ASN A 101 9.69 -2.49 5.09
CA ASN A 101 10.36 -2.53 6.40
C ASN A 101 9.43 -2.11 7.57
N MET A 102 8.20 -1.66 7.30
CA MET A 102 7.20 -1.35 8.32
C MET A 102 6.25 -2.53 8.63
N PHE A 103 6.45 -3.70 8.01
CA PHE A 103 5.72 -4.91 8.38
C PHE A 103 5.85 -5.22 9.87
N ASP A 104 4.76 -5.72 10.45
CA ASP A 104 4.75 -6.22 11.81
C ASP A 104 5.38 -7.61 11.86
N THR A 105 6.64 -7.66 12.30
CA THR A 105 7.42 -8.89 12.43
C THR A 105 6.92 -9.83 13.52
N SER A 106 5.98 -9.39 14.37
CA SER A 106 5.40 -10.21 15.43
C SER A 106 4.20 -11.05 14.97
N ALA A 107 3.73 -10.86 13.74
CA ALA A 107 2.61 -11.61 13.18
C ALA A 107 2.99 -13.07 12.89
N ILE A 108 2.06 -13.99 13.16
CA ILE A 108 2.22 -15.44 12.90
C ILE A 108 2.23 -15.72 11.39
N GLN A 109 1.51 -14.91 10.60
CA GLN A 109 1.41 -15.04 9.16
C GLN A 109 2.53 -14.28 8.46
N GLN A 110 3.10 -14.87 7.41
CA GLN A 110 4.11 -14.20 6.61
C GLN A 110 3.51 -12.96 5.93
N PRO A 111 4.18 -11.80 6.00
CA PRO A 111 3.69 -10.58 5.39
C PRO A 111 3.69 -10.71 3.87
N THR A 112 2.65 -10.17 3.21
CA THR A 112 2.58 -10.17 1.75
C THR A 112 2.61 -8.75 1.18
N ALA A 113 3.30 -8.59 0.05
CA ALA A 113 3.33 -7.37 -0.73
C ALA A 113 2.76 -7.66 -2.11
N THR A 114 1.63 -7.04 -2.43
CA THR A 114 0.98 -7.15 -3.75
C THR A 114 1.15 -5.85 -4.51
N VAL A 115 1.62 -5.92 -5.75
CA VAL A 115 1.80 -4.75 -6.61
C VAL A 115 0.91 -4.87 -7.83
N LEU A 116 0.13 -3.83 -8.11
CA LEU A 116 -0.61 -3.70 -9.36
C LEU A 116 0.25 -2.89 -10.34
N PHE A 117 0.52 -3.44 -11.51
CA PHE A 117 1.23 -2.75 -12.58
C PHE A 117 0.67 -3.14 -13.95
N SER A 118 0.90 -2.28 -14.92
CA SER A 118 0.50 -2.47 -16.31
C SER A 118 1.70 -2.31 -17.23
N LYS A 119 1.48 -2.50 -18.55
CA LYS A 119 2.51 -2.28 -19.55
C LYS A 119 3.12 -0.86 -19.54
N TYR A 120 2.37 0.11 -19.02
CA TYR A 120 2.79 1.51 -18.95
C TYR A 120 3.68 1.82 -17.73
N ASP A 121 3.77 0.90 -16.78
CA ASP A 121 4.53 1.08 -15.55
C ASP A 121 5.94 0.47 -15.62
N SER A 122 6.35 0.00 -16.80
CA SER A 122 7.64 -0.68 -17.03
C SER A 122 8.83 0.10 -16.47
N MET A 123 8.85 1.42 -16.67
CA MET A 123 9.90 2.29 -16.15
C MET A 123 9.87 2.36 -14.62
N GLN A 124 8.70 2.48 -14.01
CA GLN A 124 8.57 2.53 -12.55
C GLN A 124 8.95 1.20 -11.92
N LEU A 125 8.47 0.10 -12.51
CA LEU A 125 8.79 -1.26 -12.07
C LEU A 125 10.31 -1.49 -12.13
N SER A 126 10.96 -1.09 -13.22
CA SER A 126 12.42 -1.21 -13.36
C SER A 126 13.22 -0.45 -12.32
N ARG A 127 12.68 0.63 -11.75
CA ARG A 127 13.33 1.37 -10.67
C ARG A 127 13.27 0.63 -9.33
N VAL A 128 12.23 -0.17 -9.12
CA VAL A 128 12.04 -0.95 -7.89
C VAL A 128 12.76 -2.30 -7.95
N VAL A 129 12.60 -3.05 -9.05
CA VAL A 129 13.10 -4.44 -9.16
C VAL A 129 14.33 -4.58 -10.07
N GLY A 130 14.75 -3.50 -10.73
CA GLY A 130 15.78 -3.51 -11.77
C GLY A 130 15.24 -3.87 -13.16
N VAL A 131 15.98 -3.47 -14.20
CA VAL A 131 15.55 -3.59 -15.61
C VAL A 131 15.33 -5.05 -16.03
N HIS A 132 16.21 -5.96 -15.58
CA HIS A 132 16.14 -7.36 -15.96
C HIS A 132 14.88 -8.05 -15.39
N GLN A 133 14.66 -7.94 -14.08
CA GLN A 133 13.49 -8.53 -13.44
C GLN A 133 12.19 -7.88 -13.93
N ALA A 134 12.17 -6.56 -14.15
CA ALA A 134 11.00 -5.88 -14.68
C ALA A 134 10.59 -6.41 -16.05
N LYS A 135 11.55 -6.69 -16.95
CA LYS A 135 11.26 -7.32 -18.24
C LYS A 135 10.69 -8.72 -18.09
N GLN A 136 11.23 -9.52 -17.17
CA GLN A 136 10.72 -10.87 -16.89
C GLN A 136 9.29 -10.82 -16.33
N MET A 137 9.02 -9.94 -15.36
CA MET A 137 7.69 -9.76 -14.76
C MET A 137 6.64 -9.31 -15.78
N MET A 138 7.04 -8.45 -16.72
CA MET A 138 6.14 -7.93 -17.76
C MET A 138 5.83 -8.95 -18.86
N ALA A 139 6.71 -9.92 -19.07
CA ALA A 139 6.54 -10.99 -20.06
C ALA A 139 5.98 -12.28 -19.45
N SER A 140 5.89 -12.36 -18.12
CA SER A 140 5.44 -13.57 -17.42
C SER A 140 3.92 -13.73 -17.51
N GLU A 141 3.48 -14.99 -17.56
CA GLU A 141 2.08 -15.38 -17.40
C GLU A 141 1.71 -15.61 -15.92
N THR A 142 2.69 -15.58 -15.01
CA THR A 142 2.49 -15.82 -13.57
C THR A 142 2.34 -14.52 -12.78
N ASP A 143 1.42 -14.51 -11.82
CA ASP A 143 1.15 -13.34 -10.97
C ASP A 143 2.05 -13.27 -9.71
N THR A 144 2.85 -14.31 -9.44
CA THR A 144 3.69 -14.41 -8.23
C THR A 144 5.16 -14.38 -8.60
N PHE A 145 5.93 -13.50 -7.94
CA PHE A 145 7.36 -13.35 -8.16
C PHE A 145 8.13 -13.37 -6.84
N LEU A 146 9.22 -14.13 -6.80
CA LEU A 146 10.18 -14.09 -5.70
C LEU A 146 11.18 -12.96 -5.99
N MET A 147 11.31 -12.03 -5.04
CA MET A 147 12.34 -11.00 -5.09
C MET A 147 13.51 -11.46 -4.24
N ALA A 148 14.65 -11.74 -4.89
CA ALA A 148 15.92 -12.12 -4.29
C ALA A 148 16.87 -10.93 -4.16
#